data_AF-A0A1C6G116-F1
#
_entry.id   AF-A0A1C6G116-F1
#
_cell.length_a   1.000
_cell.length_b   1.000
_cell.length_c   1.000
_cell.angle_alpha   90.00
_cell.angle_beta   90.00
_cell.angle_gamma   90.00
#
_symmetry.space_group_name_H-M   'P 1'
#
loop_
_entity.id
_entity.type
_entity.pdbx_description
1 polymer ?
#
loop_
_entity_poly.entity_id
_entity_poly.type
_entity_poly.pdbx_seq_one_letter_code
_entity_poly.pdbx_strand_id
1 'polypeptide(L)' 'MSYREVKELTTEQIIKMYTATYGETPKGKSLEIFKLCVDCITAAYDEGFTDGLKAAAEREDKGEDEQ' A
#
# COMPACT_ATOMS: atom_id res chain seq x y z
N MET A 1 2.74 12.99 -6.65
CA MET A 1 2.79 12.11 -5.46
C MET A 1 3.10 10.71 -5.95
N SER A 2 4.21 10.14 -5.52
CA SER A 2 4.62 8.78 -5.85
C SER A 2 3.96 7.79 -4.89
N TYR A 3 3.78 6.54 -5.32
CA TYR A 3 3.13 5.51 -4.51
C TYR A 3 3.91 5.18 -3.22
N ARG A 4 5.23 5.41 -3.22
CA ARG A 4 6.11 5.24 -2.05
C ARG A 4 5.77 6.26 -0.95
N GLU A 5 5.43 7.48 -1.35
CA GLU A 5 4.95 8.53 -0.44
C GLU A 5 3.57 8.20 0.12
N VAL A 6 2.76 7.41 -0.60
CA VAL A 6 1.41 6.99 -0.17
C VAL A 6 1.46 5.80 0.78
N LYS A 7 2.43 4.88 0.63
CA LYS A 7 2.63 3.71 1.51
C LYS A 7 2.82 4.08 2.98
N GLU A 8 3.57 5.16 3.22
CA GLU A 8 3.86 5.59 4.59
C GLU A 8 2.68 6.33 5.25
N LEU A 9 1.61 6.58 4.50
CA LEU A 9 0.43 7.25 5.02
C LEU A 9 -0.48 6.28 5.74
N THR A 10 -0.86 6.66 6.96
CA THR A 10 -1.93 5.98 7.67
C THR A 10 -3.27 6.24 6.98
N THR A 11 -4.23 5.35 7.22
CA THR A 11 -5.61 5.50 6.78
C THR A 11 -6.21 6.85 7.18
N GLU A 12 -5.85 7.38 8.36
CA GLU A 12 -6.26 8.71 8.79
C GLU A 12 -5.64 9.86 7.98
N GLN A 13 -4.37 9.74 7.60
CA GLN A 13 -3.71 10.73 6.73
C GLN A 13 -4.33 10.74 5.33
N ILE A 14 -4.69 9.57 4.81
CA ILE A 14 -5.38 9.44 3.52
C ILE A 14 -6.79 10.05 3.59
N ILE A 15 -7.52 9.84 4.69
CA ILE A 15 -8.83 10.49 4.92
C ILE A 15 -8.69 12.02 5.03
N LYS A 16 -7.63 12.52 5.68
CA LYS A 16 -7.35 13.97 5.75
C LYS A 16 -7.06 14.54 4.36
N MET A 17 -6.27 13.86 3.54
CA MET A 17 -6.01 14.27 2.17
C MET A 17 -7.27 14.26 1.30
N TYR A 18 -8.10 13.24 1.44
CA TYR A 18 -9.41 13.20 0.78
C TYR A 18 -10.26 14.41 1.18
N THR A 19 -10.36 14.69 2.48
CA THR A 19 -11.14 15.84 2.99
C THR A 19 -10.58 17.17 2.49
N ALA A 20 -9.25 17.33 2.45
CA ALA A 20 -8.62 18.53 1.92
C ALA A 20 -8.88 18.72 0.42
N THR A 21 -9.01 17.62 -0.33
CA THR A 21 -9.23 17.64 -1.79
C THR A 21 -10.69 17.91 -2.16
N TYR A 22 -11.62 17.28 -1.45
CA TYR A 22 -13.04 17.29 -1.80
C TYR A 22 -13.90 18.16 -0.87
N GLY A 23 -13.32 18.73 0.18
CA GLY A 23 -14.02 19.56 1.16
C GLY A 23 -14.93 18.80 2.14
N GLU A 24 -15.07 17.48 1.97
CA GLU A 24 -15.96 16.65 2.78
C GLU A 24 -15.24 15.40 3.29
N THR A 25 -15.52 15.05 4.55
CA THR A 25 -15.05 13.79 5.15
C THR A 25 -16.09 12.71 4.93
N PRO A 26 -15.72 11.48 4.51
CA PRO A 26 -16.62 10.34 4.47
C PRO A 26 -17.21 10.08 5.87
N LYS A 27 -18.49 9.72 5.95
CA LYS A 27 -19.19 9.44 7.22
C LYS A 27 -19.95 8.13 7.17
N GLY A 28 -20.24 7.58 8.34
CA GLY A 28 -20.99 6.33 8.49
C GLY A 28 -20.36 5.18 7.69
N LYS A 29 -21.19 4.41 7.00
CA LYS A 29 -20.74 3.25 6.20
C LYS A 29 -19.74 3.62 5.11
N SER A 30 -19.82 4.82 4.54
CA SER A 30 -18.87 5.28 3.52
C SER A 30 -17.46 5.42 4.10
N LEU A 31 -17.33 5.86 5.35
CA LEU A 31 -16.05 5.91 6.05
C LEU A 31 -15.49 4.51 6.32
N GLU A 32 -16.34 3.58 6.73
CA GLU A 32 -15.94 2.18 6.99
C GLU A 32 -15.43 1.50 5.71
N ILE A 33 -16.16 1.63 4.61
CA ILE A 33 -15.75 1.10 3.30
C ILE A 33 -14.44 1.74 2.85
N PHE A 34 -14.31 3.06 3.00
CA PHE A 34 -13.09 3.78 2.63
C PHE A 34 -11.88 3.26 3.42
N LYS A 35 -12.01 3.11 4.74
CA LYS A 35 -10.96 2.53 5.59
C LYS A 35 -10.58 1.13 5.13
N LEU A 36 -11.59 0.28 4.90
CA LEU A 36 -11.36 -1.10 4.45
C LEU A 36 -10.62 -1.16 3.11
N CYS A 37 -10.97 -0.30 2.15
CA CYS A 37 -10.26 -0.21 0.88
C CYS A 37 -8.79 0.19 1.06
N VAL A 38 -8.52 1.21 1.87
CA VAL A 38 -7.15 1.68 2.13
C VAL A 38 -6.32 0.59 2.81
N ASP A 39 -6.88 -0.07 3.82
CA ASP A 39 -6.18 -1.13 4.55
C ASP A 39 -5.89 -2.33 3.65
N CYS A 40 -6.86 -2.76 2.82
CA CYS A 40 -6.67 -3.86 1.86
C CYS A 40 -5.61 -3.54 0.80
N ILE A 41 -5.61 -2.31 0.25
CA ILE A 41 -4.61 -1.90 -0.75
C ILE A 41 -3.21 -1.87 -0.14
N THR A 42 -3.09 -1.39 1.10
CA THR A 42 -1.81 -1.35 1.82
C THR A 42 -1.28 -2.76 2.09
N ALA A 43 -2.15 -3.66 2.57
CA ALA A 43 -1.79 -5.06 2.82
C ALA A 43 -1.37 -5.81 1.54
N ALA A 44 -2.13 -5.66 0.46
CA ALA A 44 -1.81 -6.30 -0.82
C ALA A 44 -0.47 -5.81 -1.40
N TYR A 45 -0.12 -4.54 -1.17
CA TYR A 45 1.18 -4.00 -1.55
C TYR A 45 2.31 -4.62 -0.73
N ASP A 46 2.17 -4.71 0.59
CA ASP A 46 3.21 -5.29 1.44
C ASP A 46 3.46 -6.76 1.11
N GLU A 47 2.41 -7.52 0.80
CA GLU A 47 2.51 -8.89 0.33
C GLU A 47 3.22 -8.98 -1.02
N GLY A 48 2.73 -8.26 -2.05
CA GLY A 48 3.33 -8.31 -3.39
C GLY A 48 4.76 -7.75 -3.44
N PHE A 49 5.08 -6.76 -2.62
CA PHE A 49 6.45 -6.24 -2.49
C PHE A 49 7.38 -7.25 -1.81
N THR A 50 6.92 -7.90 -0.74
CA THR A 50 7.68 -8.96 -0.05
C THR A 50 7.92 -10.14 -0.97
N ASP A 51 6.91 -10.57 -1.73
CA ASP A 51 7.04 -11.66 -2.70
C ASP A 51 7.99 -11.29 -3.84
N GLY A 52 7.94 -10.04 -4.32
CA GLY A 52 8.88 -9.53 -5.31
C GLY A 52 10.33 -9.53 -4.81
N LEU A 53 10.55 -9.12 -3.56
CA LEU A 53 11.88 -9.18 -2.93
C LEU A 53 12.39 -10.61 -2.77
N LYS A 54 11.53 -11.55 -2.33
CA LYS A 54 11.88 -12.97 -2.23
C LYS A 54 12.23 -13.55 -3.60
N ALA A 55 11.42 -13.30 -4.62
CA ALA A 55 11.66 -13.77 -5.97
C ALA A 55 12.95 -13.19 -6.58
N ALA A 56 13.34 -11.97 -6.21
CA ALA A 56 14.62 -11.39 -6.61
C ALA A 56 15.80 -12.06 -5.90
N ALA A 57 15.72 -12.25 -4.57
CA ALA A 57 16.75 -12.94 -3.80
C ALA A 57 16.98 -14.38 -4.28
N GLU A 58 15.91 -15.13 -4.57
CA GLU A 58 15.99 -16.49 -5.11
C GLU A 58 16.60 -16.57 -6.52
N ARG A 59 16.56 -15.47 -7.29
CA ARG A 59 17.21 -15.39 -8.61
C ARG A 59 18.69 -15.08 -8.51
N GLU A 60 19.09 -14.29 -7.52
CA GLU A 60 20.51 -14.03 -7.25
C GLU A 60 21.19 -15.30 -6.73
N ASP A 61 20.56 -16.00 -5.78
CA ASP A 61 21.07 -17.26 -5.19
C ASP A 61 21.25 -18.38 -6.24
N LYS A 62 20.30 -18.53 -7.17
CA LYS A 62 20.41 -19.50 -8.28
C LYS A 62 21.39 -19.10 -9.38
N GLY A 63 21.83 -17.84 -9.42
CA GLY A 63 22.84 -17.37 -10.37
C GLY A 63 24.28 -17.67 -9.94
N GLU A 64 24.49 -18.03 -8.67
CA GLU A 64 25.81 -18.38 -8.11
C GLU A 64 26.14 -19.88 -8.23
N ASP A 65 25.14 -20.76 -8.37
CA ASP A 65 25.34 -22.21 -8.55
C ASP A 65 25.62 -22.63 -10.01
N GLU A 66 25.53 -21.72 -10.98
CA GLU A 66 25.80 -21.98 -12.41
C GLU A 66 27.15 -21.41 -12.92
N GLN A 67 28.07 -20.97 -12.04
CA GLN A 67 29.43 -20.52 -12.43
C GLN A 67 30.55 -21.47 -11.98
#